data_AF-A0A397VRL0-F1
#
_entry.id   AF-A0A397VRL0-F1
#
_cell.length_a   1.000
_cell.length_b   1.000
_cell.length_c   1.000
_cell.angle_alpha   90.00
_cell.angle_beta   90.00
_cell.angle_gamma   90.00
#
_symmetry.space_group_name_H-M   'P 1'
#
loop_
_entity.id
_entity.type
_entity.pdbx_description
1 polymer ?
#
loop_
_entity_poly.entity_id
_entity_poly.type
_entity_poly.pdbx_seq_one_letter_code
_entity_poly.pdbx_strand_id
1 'polypeptide(L)'
;MTTISAKTILVGGGLIENVLVLDKNAFFSGNSMKAMSGINSALTKTQIALDVQDSAEIFTQDIARSAQDFAHSDLIKVLTGNSASVDSYSEQKTEKSQKIVR
;
A
#
# COMPACT_ATOMS: atom_id res chain seq x y z
N MET A 1 -6.10 1.09 6.61
CA MET A 1 -6.40 1.16 5.17
C MET A 1 -7.42 2.26 4.83
N THR A 2 -8.53 2.40 5.57
CA THR A 2 -9.60 3.40 5.35
C THR A 2 -9.10 4.86 5.25
N THR A 3 -8.18 5.27 6.11
CA THR A 3 -7.62 6.63 6.12
C THR A 3 -6.77 6.95 4.89
N ILE A 4 -6.17 5.93 4.25
CA ILE A 4 -5.38 6.13 3.02
C ILE A 4 -6.32 6.45 1.85
N SER A 5 -7.42 5.71 1.74
CA SER A 5 -8.44 5.97 0.71
C SER A 5 -9.03 7.39 0.83
N ALA A 6 -9.46 7.78 2.02
CA ALA A 6 -9.96 9.12 2.29
C ALA A 6 -8.95 10.22 1.91
N LYS A 7 -7.67 9.99 2.20
CA LYS A 7 -6.61 10.95 1.87
C LYS A 7 -6.34 11.04 0.37
N THR A 8 -6.35 9.93 -0.35
CA THR A 8 -6.21 9.95 -1.81
C THR A 8 -7.35 10.73 -2.47
N ILE A 9 -8.58 10.59 -1.97
CA ILE A 9 -9.74 11.37 -2.46
C ILE A 9 -9.51 12.86 -2.24
N LEU A 10 -9.09 13.26 -1.04
CA LEU A 10 -8.93 14.66 -0.65
C LEU A 10 -7.72 15.34 -1.32
N VAL A 11 -6.58 14.65 -1.45
CA VAL A 11 -5.29 15.24 -1.88
C VAL A 11 -4.96 14.91 -3.33
N GLY A 12 -5.50 13.81 -3.87
CA GLY A 12 -5.24 13.34 -5.23
C GLY A 12 -6.10 14.00 -6.32
N GLY A 13 -6.87 15.04 -5.99
CA GLY A 13 -7.72 15.77 -6.94
C GLY A 13 -9.10 15.17 -7.18
N GLY A 14 -9.66 14.46 -6.19
CA GLY A 14 -11.07 14.05 -6.24
C GLY A 14 -12.00 15.26 -6.33
N LEU A 15 -13.13 15.12 -7.04
CA LEU A 15 -14.16 16.16 -7.20
C LEU A 15 -14.91 16.52 -5.91
N ILE A 16 -14.49 15.99 -4.76
CA ILE A 16 -15.21 16.05 -3.49
C ILE A 16 -14.32 16.76 -2.48
N GLU A 17 -14.73 17.97 -2.08
CA GLU A 17 -13.96 18.82 -1.16
C GLU A 17 -14.07 18.37 0.30
N ASN A 18 -15.11 17.60 0.65
CA ASN A 18 -15.37 17.14 2.02
C ASN A 18 -15.53 15.62 2.09
N VAL A 19 -14.75 14.98 2.96
CA VAL A 19 -14.77 13.53 3.18
C VAL A 19 -15.18 13.24 4.62
N LEU A 20 -16.30 12.53 4.80
CA LEU A 20 -16.71 11.99 6.09
C LEU A 20 -16.21 10.54 6.23
N VAL A 21 -15.39 10.27 7.24
CA VAL A 21 -14.89 8.93 7.55
C VAL A 21 -15.60 8.41 8.79
N LEU A 22 -16.32 7.29 8.66
CA LEU A 22 -17.04 6.65 9.76
C LEU A 22 -16.34 5.35 10.15
N ASP A 23 -16.10 5.17 11.45
CA ASP A 23 -15.65 3.91 12.05
C ASP A 23 -16.58 3.60 13.23
N LYS A 24 -17.04 2.35 13.33
CA LYS A 24 -17.88 1.91 14.45
C LYS A 24 -17.09 1.89 15.76
N ASN A 25 -15.78 1.66 15.68
CA ASN A 25 -14.94 1.51 16.86
C ASN A 25 -14.56 2.88 17.44
N ALA A 26 -14.25 2.89 18.74
CA ALA A 26 -13.77 4.09 19.44
C ALA A 26 -12.44 4.63 18.89
N PHE A 27 -11.68 3.81 18.16
CA PHE A 27 -10.41 4.17 17.55
C PHE A 27 -10.38 3.75 16.09
N PHE A 28 -9.91 4.66 15.23
CA PHE A 28 -9.69 4.37 13.82
C PHE A 28 -8.56 3.34 13.60
N SER A 29 -8.56 2.73 12.41
CA SER A 29 -7.48 1.90 11.82
C SER A 29 -7.63 0.38 11.97
N GLY A 30 -8.41 -0.12 12.92
CA GLY A 30 -8.68 -1.56 13.07
C GLY A 30 -7.41 -2.43 13.08
N ASN A 31 -7.44 -3.59 12.41
CA ASN A 31 -6.31 -4.51 12.33
C ASN A 31 -5.07 -3.90 11.66
N SER A 32 -5.21 -2.87 10.81
CA SER A 32 -4.05 -2.22 10.19
C SER A 32 -3.11 -1.59 11.22
N MET A 33 -3.61 -1.17 12.40
CA MET A 33 -2.77 -0.63 13.48
C MET A 33 -1.88 -1.70 14.13
N LYS A 34 -2.30 -2.97 14.07
CA LYS A 34 -1.60 -4.10 14.70
C LYS A 34 -0.61 -4.79 13.76
N ALA A 35 -0.57 -4.40 12.48
CA ALA A 35 0.34 -4.99 11.50
C ALA A 35 1.79 -4.60 11.82
N MET A 36 2.67 -5.61 11.96
CA MET A 36 4.06 -5.42 12.35
C MET A 36 5.07 -5.86 11.28
N SER A 37 4.69 -6.82 10.43
CA SER A 37 5.60 -7.47 9.47
C SER A 37 5.91 -6.66 8.20
N GLY A 38 5.26 -5.52 8.01
CA GLY A 38 5.45 -4.67 6.83
C GLY A 38 4.41 -4.88 5.72
N ILE A 39 4.73 -4.32 4.54
CA ILE A 39 3.92 -4.35 3.32
C ILE A 39 4.79 -4.97 2.22
N ASN A 40 4.19 -5.83 1.38
CA ASN A 40 4.90 -6.44 0.27
C ASN A 40 4.78 -5.56 -0.99
N SER A 41 5.91 -5.33 -1.66
CA SER A 41 5.97 -4.76 -3.00
C SER A 41 7.18 -5.28 -3.75
N ALA A 42 7.13 -5.17 -5.08
CA ALA A 42 8.22 -5.58 -5.96
C ALA A 42 8.85 -4.40 -6.70
N LEU A 43 10.12 -4.52 -7.05
CA LEU A 43 10.92 -3.51 -7.76
C LEU A 43 10.92 -2.14 -7.06
N THR A 44 11.07 -2.13 -5.74
CA THR A 44 11.13 -0.91 -4.92
C THR A 44 12.54 -0.29 -4.89
N LYS A 45 12.63 1.00 -4.58
CA LYS A 45 13.92 1.69 -4.35
C LYS A 45 14.74 1.00 -3.26
N THR A 46 14.07 0.55 -2.20
CA THR A 46 14.70 -0.15 -1.07
C THR A 46 15.28 -1.50 -1.49
N GLN A 47 14.55 -2.28 -2.29
CA GLN A 47 15.08 -3.52 -2.87
C GLN A 47 16.31 -3.27 -3.76
N ILE A 48 16.24 -2.27 -4.64
CA ILE A 48 17.36 -1.90 -5.51
C ILE A 48 18.58 -1.46 -4.69
N ALA A 49 18.38 -0.64 -3.66
CA ALA A 49 19.46 -0.16 -2.79
C ALA A 49 20.12 -1.29 -1.97
N LEU A 50 19.37 -2.36 -1.69
CA LEU A 50 19.84 -3.54 -0.98
C LEU A 50 20.27 -4.68 -1.93
N ASP A 51 20.33 -4.43 -3.23
CA ASP A 51 20.63 -5.42 -4.29
C ASP A 51 19.75 -6.67 -4.25
N VAL A 52 18.48 -6.50 -3.86
CA VAL A 52 17.45 -7.54 -3.89
C VAL A 52 16.80 -7.55 -5.26
N GLN A 53 17.02 -8.62 -6.02
CA GLN A 53 16.48 -8.82 -7.35
C GLN A 53 15.02 -9.31 -7.26
N ASP A 54 14.06 -8.46 -7.59
CA ASP A 54 12.63 -8.76 -7.58
C ASP A 54 11.91 -8.08 -8.77
N SER A 55 10.74 -8.59 -9.15
CA SER A 55 9.93 -8.04 -10.25
C SER A 55 8.43 -8.24 -10.03
N ALA A 56 7.61 -7.43 -10.71
CA ALA A 56 6.16 -7.57 -10.64
C ALA A 56 5.68 -8.95 -11.14
N GLU A 57 6.39 -9.54 -12.12
CA GLU A 57 6.11 -10.88 -12.62
C GLU A 57 6.40 -11.96 -11.58
N ILE A 58 7.54 -11.88 -10.87
CA ILE A 58 7.89 -12.81 -9.79
C ILE A 58 6.82 -12.74 -8.70
N PHE A 59 6.47 -11.52 -8.26
CA PHE A 59 5.44 -11.32 -7.26
C PHE A 59 4.06 -11.84 -7.70
N THR A 60 3.72 -11.67 -8.97
CA THR A 60 2.47 -12.20 -9.56
C THR A 60 2.43 -13.73 -9.50
N GLN A 61 3.54 -14.39 -9.83
CA GLN A 61 3.65 -15.85 -9.79
C GLN A 61 3.53 -16.38 -8.37
N ASP A 62 4.15 -15.71 -7.39
CA ASP A 62 4.07 -16.11 -5.98
C ASP A 62 2.65 -15.98 -5.43
N ILE A 63 1.94 -14.90 -5.76
CA ILE A 63 0.52 -14.75 -5.40
C ILE A 63 -0.35 -15.79 -6.09
N ALA A 64 -0.15 -16.04 -7.38
CA ALA A 64 -0.93 -17.06 -8.11
C ALA A 64 -0.72 -18.46 -7.51
N ARG A 65 0.52 -18.80 -7.15
CA ARG A 65 0.84 -20.06 -6.45
C ARG A 65 0.16 -20.14 -5.08
N SER A 66 0.15 -19.04 -4.32
CA SER A 66 -0.49 -18.98 -3.01
C SER A 66 -2.02 -19.02 -3.09
N ALA A 67 -2.63 -18.47 -4.15
CA ALA A 67 -4.07 -18.36 -4.31
C ALA A 67 -4.73 -19.65 -4.82
N GLN A 68 -3.96 -20.55 -5.43
CA GLN A 68 -4.46 -21.82 -6.00
C GLN A 68 -5.69 -21.57 -6.89
N ASP A 69 -6.81 -22.27 -6.64
CA ASP A 69 -8.03 -22.19 -7.44
C ASP A 69 -8.82 -20.88 -7.26
N PHE A 70 -8.43 -20.02 -6.30
CA PHE A 70 -9.06 -18.73 -6.04
C PHE A 70 -8.35 -17.56 -6.74
N ALA A 71 -7.42 -17.86 -7.65
CA ALA A 71 -6.65 -16.84 -8.35
C ALA A 71 -7.53 -16.02 -9.31
N HIS A 72 -7.72 -14.74 -8.98
CA HIS A 72 -8.32 -13.75 -9.88
C HIS A 72 -7.20 -12.95 -10.57
N SER A 73 -6.84 -13.38 -11.78
CA SER A 73 -5.67 -12.85 -12.52
C SER A 73 -5.67 -11.33 -12.64
N ASP A 74 -6.83 -10.71 -12.85
CA ASP A 74 -6.92 -9.28 -13.09
C ASP A 74 -6.65 -8.48 -11.81
N LEU A 75 -7.14 -8.96 -10.67
CA LEU A 75 -6.85 -8.34 -9.36
C LEU A 75 -5.38 -8.53 -8.98
N ILE A 76 -4.82 -9.71 -9.23
CA ILE A 76 -3.41 -9.99 -8.94
C ILE A 76 -2.51 -9.06 -9.76
N LYS A 77 -2.78 -8.89 -11.06
CA LYS A 77 -2.02 -7.98 -11.94
C LYS A 77 -2.05 -6.54 -11.43
N VAL A 78 -3.22 -6.04 -11.01
CA VAL A 78 -3.34 -4.69 -10.47
C VAL A 78 -2.60 -4.55 -9.14
N LEU A 79 -2.69 -5.55 -8.27
CA LEU A 79 -2.01 -5.57 -6.97
C LEU A 79 -0.49 -5.51 -7.14
N THR A 80 0.07 -6.37 -7.99
CA THR A 80 1.52 -6.49 -8.17
C THR A 80 2.09 -5.36 -9.01
N GLY A 81 1.42 -5.00 -10.11
CA GLY A 81 1.86 -3.95 -11.03
C GLY A 81 1.90 -2.55 -10.40
N ASN A 82 1.05 -2.27 -9.42
CA ASN A 82 1.01 -0.98 -8.73
C ASN A 82 1.78 -0.96 -7.40
N SER A 83 2.29 -2.10 -6.92
CA SER A 83 2.85 -2.24 -5.56
C SER A 83 4.01 -1.26 -5.26
N ALA A 84 4.95 -1.09 -6.19
CA ALA A 84 6.08 -0.15 -6.04
C ALA A 84 5.64 1.31 -5.80
N SER A 85 4.53 1.72 -6.42
CA SER A 85 4.00 3.08 -6.25
C SER A 85 3.39 3.30 -4.86
N VAL A 86 2.81 2.25 -4.27
CA VAL A 86 2.20 2.27 -2.94
C VAL A 86 3.26 2.43 -1.85
N ASP A 87 4.39 1.72 -1.98
CA ASP A 87 5.50 1.86 -1.04
C ASP A 87 6.14 3.24 -1.14
N SER A 88 6.38 3.72 -2.36
CA SER A 88 6.92 5.07 -2.60
C SER A 88 6.03 6.18 -2.01
N TYR A 89 4.71 6.03 -2.07
CA TYR A 89 3.76 6.97 -1.45
C TYR A 89 3.82 6.92 0.09
N SER A 90 4.02 5.72 0.65
CA SER A 90 4.10 5.49 2.09
C SER A 90 5.41 6.03 2.68
N GLU A 91 6.54 5.86 2.01
CA GLU A 91 7.86 6.38 2.41
C GLU A 91 7.86 7.90 2.52
N GLN A 92 7.34 8.61 1.52
CA GLN A 92 7.25 10.08 1.52
C GLN A 92 6.45 10.63 2.72
N LYS A 93 5.45 9.88 3.20
CA LYS A 93 4.68 10.26 4.38
C LYS A 93 5.51 10.13 5.64
N THR A 94 6.28 9.05 5.78
CA THR A 94 7.16 8.81 6.93
C THR A 94 8.24 9.88 7.03
N GLU A 95 8.86 10.27 5.92
CA GLU A 95 9.87 11.34 5.87
C GLU A 95 9.30 12.69 6.30
N LYS A 96 8.11 13.07 5.80
CA LYS A 96 7.44 14.32 6.20
C LYS A 96 7.09 14.32 7.69
N SER A 97 6.60 13.21 8.22
CA SER A 97 6.31 13.10 9.66
C SER A 97 7.57 13.22 10.53
N GLN A 98 8.71 12.67 10.11
CA GLN A 98 9.96 12.82 10.86
C GLN A 98 10.56 14.23 10.81
N LYS A 99 10.32 14.99 9.73
CA LYS A 99 10.74 16.41 9.63
C LYS A 99 9.92 17.36 10.50
N ILE A 100 8.68 17.02 10.83
CA ILE A 100 7.80 17.85 11.67
C ILE A 100 8.13 17.69 13.16
N VAL A 101 8.80 16.60 13.54
CA VAL A 101 9.14 16.25 14.94
C VAL A 101 10.59 16.62 15.29
N ARG A 102 11.33 17.28 14.38
CA ARG A 102 12.67 17.84 14.61
C ARG A 102 12.62 19.36 14.48
#